data_AF-A0A257LZ10-F1
#
_entry.id   AF-A0A257LZ10-F1
#
_cell.length_a   1.000
_cell.length_b   1.000
_cell.length_c   1.000
_cell.angle_alpha   90.00
_cell.angle_beta   90.00
_cell.angle_gamma   90.00
#
_symmetry.space_group_name_H-M   'P 1'
#
loop_
_entity.id
_entity.type
_entity.pdbx_description
1 polymer ?
#
loop_
_entity_poly.entity_id
_entity_poly.type
_entity_poly.pdbx_seq_one_letter_code
_entity_poly.pdbx_strand_id
1 'polypeptide(L)'
;MAFPHGFLFGTANADHQVEAHDPAKEDVWDLWERCQGLTPRGRATDFWNRYEEDVEAAAAMGCKLFRFSIAWARVETADGEFDEEALAHYRDLAACIRAKGMKVMLTLHHFVWPVWLERDCGGMTGTRFPDLFSRYADRVAAAMGDLVDYWITFNEPSQLTFGFIRPWWQNRYYMPPGLPRGSDVDAEAEAVGKLVPSLFLAHARARKAIKSHHSDAKVGVNPLVTGFPTWLQMLMDFGACHRGLSEAVFKFTTGGALISEKGNVDLVIGGVTAADQTAFEFSDPYVRTGKAVLVQANHDGVDLASLEGMRVGVIAIGNQPESWKRDLPASTKKRIFANYDSARTSLAAGEVDAVYGDAFFLLPEGMTGSECFRFLVSGLSDESYVVVAPHGHGELLTHVNRAVAAFQRESGESFAAPWQSHSGAVPLEAPRPLSLQEVLRGDQGSAETEPHSRELRRVRRRGRIRIGIRTDAPGVSEISTGDGLEVKLAGLIAREVLGDETLLEIVPVEPMQRFKVLKSKSGWLNWAWRFWGTTSLIANANWWYLGISGRLPKELCPEEAVG
;
A
#
# COMPACT_ATOMS: atom_id res chain seq x y z
N MET A 1 -6.30 -12.44 -44.95
CA MET A 1 -7.68 -11.99 -44.67
C MET A 1 -7.78 -10.53 -45.09
N ALA A 2 -8.80 -10.13 -45.84
CA ALA A 2 -9.04 -8.73 -46.19
C ALA A 2 -10.00 -8.11 -45.17
N PHE A 3 -9.64 -6.94 -44.62
CA PHE A 3 -10.52 -6.16 -43.74
C PHE A 3 -11.53 -5.37 -44.58
N PRO A 4 -12.72 -5.02 -44.04
CA PRO A 4 -13.70 -4.20 -44.75
C PRO A 4 -13.12 -2.85 -45.20
N HIS A 5 -13.65 -2.30 -46.29
CA HIS A 5 -13.28 -0.97 -46.75
C HIS A 5 -13.57 0.08 -45.67
N GLY A 6 -12.58 0.93 -45.37
CA GLY A 6 -12.67 1.94 -44.31
C GLY A 6 -12.23 1.48 -42.92
N PHE A 7 -11.79 0.22 -42.76
CA PHE A 7 -11.14 -0.23 -41.52
C PHE A 7 -9.84 0.56 -41.29
N LEU A 8 -9.63 1.04 -40.06
CA LEU A 8 -8.48 1.86 -39.70
C LEU A 8 -7.49 1.06 -38.86
N PHE A 9 -6.25 0.95 -39.33
CA PHE A 9 -5.12 0.56 -38.49
C PHE A 9 -4.45 1.81 -37.93
N GLY A 10 -4.03 1.74 -36.67
CA GLY A 10 -3.41 2.88 -35.99
C GLY A 10 -2.60 2.47 -34.78
N THR A 11 -1.91 3.45 -34.21
CA THR A 11 -1.13 3.35 -32.98
C THR A 11 -1.77 4.20 -31.88
N ALA A 12 -1.38 3.95 -30.63
CA ALA A 12 -1.86 4.69 -29.47
C ALA A 12 -0.73 4.94 -28.47
N ASN A 13 -0.74 6.09 -27.81
CA ASN A 13 0.09 6.39 -26.64
C ASN A 13 -0.73 7.08 -25.53
N ALA A 14 -0.07 7.33 -24.40
CA ALA A 14 -0.61 8.05 -23.25
C ALA A 14 0.42 9.07 -22.75
N ASP A 15 0.00 10.30 -22.50
CA ASP A 15 0.84 11.44 -22.12
C ASP A 15 1.85 11.08 -21.04
N HIS A 16 1.43 10.63 -19.86
CA HIS A 16 2.33 10.27 -18.77
C HIS A 16 3.33 9.15 -19.14
N GLN A 17 2.99 8.26 -20.06
CA GLN A 17 3.86 7.15 -20.47
C GLN A 17 4.94 7.54 -21.48
N VAL A 18 4.75 8.63 -22.23
CA VAL A 18 5.62 8.98 -23.37
C VAL A 18 6.16 10.41 -23.34
N GLU A 19 5.47 11.35 -22.70
CA GLU A 19 5.89 12.74 -22.60
C GLU A 19 6.96 12.93 -21.52
N ALA A 20 7.91 13.82 -21.76
CA ALA A 20 8.89 14.19 -20.76
C ALA A 20 8.22 14.85 -19.54
N HIS A 21 8.71 14.57 -18.34
CA HIS A 21 8.25 15.18 -17.10
C HIS A 21 8.60 16.68 -17.07
N ASP A 22 7.64 17.48 -16.62
CA ASP A 22 7.80 18.92 -16.37
C ASP A 22 7.46 19.20 -14.90
N PRO A 23 8.46 19.57 -14.07
CA PRO A 23 8.25 19.85 -12.65
C PRO A 23 7.27 20.98 -12.35
N ALA A 24 6.96 21.85 -13.32
CA ALA A 24 5.97 22.90 -13.15
C ALA A 24 4.54 22.43 -13.44
N LYS A 25 4.35 21.25 -14.05
CA LYS A 25 3.07 20.73 -14.54
C LYS A 25 2.84 19.29 -14.10
N GLU A 26 3.20 18.99 -12.86
CA GLU A 26 3.09 17.64 -12.30
C GLU A 26 1.65 17.16 -12.25
N ASP A 27 1.46 15.87 -12.51
CA ASP A 27 0.19 15.18 -12.31
C ASP A 27 0.21 14.30 -11.05
N VAL A 28 -0.95 13.75 -10.70
CA VAL A 28 -1.07 12.86 -9.53
C VAL A 28 -0.19 11.61 -9.60
N TRP A 29 0.17 11.15 -10.79
CA TRP A 29 0.95 9.94 -10.99
C TRP A 29 2.43 10.23 -10.73
N ASP A 30 2.94 11.40 -11.13
CA ASP A 30 4.29 11.85 -10.75
C ASP A 30 4.44 11.89 -9.22
N LEU A 31 3.43 12.40 -8.50
CA LEU A 31 3.41 12.39 -7.04
C LEU A 31 3.35 10.97 -6.50
N TRP A 32 2.46 10.14 -7.06
CA TRP A 32 2.29 8.75 -6.64
C TRP A 32 3.60 7.97 -6.77
N GLU A 33 4.29 8.07 -7.90
CA GLU A 33 5.57 7.42 -8.15
C GLU A 33 6.58 7.77 -7.07
N ARG A 34 6.72 9.07 -6.74
CA ARG A 34 7.61 9.52 -5.66
C ARG A 34 7.21 8.95 -4.30
N CYS A 35 5.92 8.96 -3.98
CA CYS A 35 5.43 8.52 -2.68
C CYS A 35 5.53 7.00 -2.49
N GLN A 36 5.45 6.25 -3.59
CA GLN A 36 5.56 4.80 -3.60
C GLN A 36 7.00 4.31 -3.76
N GLY A 37 7.96 5.20 -4.01
CA GLY A 37 9.34 4.86 -4.35
C GLY A 37 9.46 4.11 -5.68
N LEU A 38 8.58 4.41 -6.64
CA LEU A 38 8.61 3.85 -7.98
C LEU A 38 9.60 4.62 -8.86
N THR A 39 9.90 4.06 -10.04
CA THR A 39 10.74 4.75 -11.03
C THR A 39 10.00 5.99 -11.53
N PRO A 40 10.55 7.21 -11.34
CA PRO A 40 9.92 8.41 -11.86
C PRO A 40 9.91 8.40 -13.40
N ARG A 41 8.85 8.95 -14.00
CA ARG A 41 8.67 9.15 -15.45
C ARG A 41 9.92 9.67 -16.19
N GLY A 42 10.65 10.63 -15.61
CA GLY A 42 11.84 11.23 -16.22
C GLY A 42 11.51 11.83 -17.58
N ARG A 43 12.27 11.50 -18.64
CA ARG A 43 11.95 11.95 -20.00
C ARG A 43 10.99 11.04 -20.76
N ALA A 44 10.63 9.87 -20.21
CA ALA A 44 9.93 8.81 -20.95
C ALA A 44 10.59 8.57 -22.34
N THR A 45 9.82 8.62 -23.43
CA THR A 45 10.35 8.59 -24.81
C THR A 45 10.56 9.97 -25.41
N ASP A 46 10.33 11.03 -24.63
CA ASP A 46 10.45 12.44 -25.00
C ASP A 46 9.47 12.88 -26.09
N PHE A 47 8.26 12.28 -26.09
CA PHE A 47 7.23 12.54 -27.10
C PHE A 47 6.82 14.01 -27.18
N TRP A 48 6.79 14.72 -26.04
CA TRP A 48 6.51 16.16 -26.00
C TRP A 48 7.41 16.96 -26.96
N ASN A 49 8.70 16.64 -27.03
CA ASN A 49 9.63 17.37 -27.90
C ASN A 49 9.83 16.72 -29.28
N ARG A 50 9.45 15.45 -29.45
CA ARG A 50 9.81 14.61 -30.61
C ARG A 50 8.61 13.98 -31.31
N TYR A 51 7.39 14.44 -31.03
CA TYR A 51 6.18 13.83 -31.57
C TYR A 51 6.16 13.72 -33.10
N GLU A 52 6.82 14.63 -33.83
CA GLU A 52 6.92 14.58 -35.29
C GLU A 52 7.57 13.28 -35.78
N GLU A 53 8.57 12.78 -35.05
CA GLU A 53 9.26 11.52 -35.39
C GLU A 53 8.34 10.32 -35.20
N ASP A 54 7.58 10.28 -34.10
CA ASP A 54 6.64 9.20 -33.80
C ASP A 54 5.44 9.21 -34.77
N VAL A 55 4.96 10.40 -35.16
CA VAL A 55 3.92 10.58 -36.17
C VAL A 55 4.41 10.14 -37.55
N GLU A 56 5.65 10.48 -37.92
CA GLU A 56 6.28 10.01 -39.16
C GLU A 56 6.44 8.48 -39.16
N ALA A 57 6.90 7.89 -38.05
CA ALA A 57 7.04 6.46 -37.92
C ALA A 57 5.70 5.72 -38.08
N ALA A 58 4.62 6.22 -37.46
CA ALA A 58 3.28 5.68 -37.64
C ALA A 58 2.79 5.78 -39.10
N ALA A 59 3.02 6.92 -39.75
CA ALA A 59 2.68 7.10 -41.15
C ALA A 59 3.46 6.14 -42.07
N ALA A 60 4.76 5.96 -41.82
CA ALA A 60 5.63 5.04 -42.56
C ALA A 60 5.22 3.57 -42.41
N MET A 61 4.64 3.19 -41.27
CA MET A 61 4.02 1.87 -41.07
C MET A 61 2.68 1.69 -41.83
N GLY A 62 2.17 2.76 -42.45
CA GLY A 62 0.89 2.75 -43.17
C GLY A 62 -0.33 2.95 -42.28
N CYS A 63 -0.16 3.42 -41.04
CA CYS A 63 -1.27 3.76 -40.16
C CYS A 63 -2.18 4.84 -40.79
N LYS A 64 -3.46 4.77 -40.46
CA LYS A 64 -4.52 5.71 -40.89
C LYS A 64 -5.20 6.41 -39.72
N LEU A 65 -4.78 6.09 -38.50
CA LEU A 65 -5.28 6.64 -37.25
C LEU A 65 -4.10 6.76 -36.29
N PHE A 66 -4.01 7.86 -35.56
CA PHE A 66 -3.10 8.02 -34.43
C PHE A 66 -3.92 8.44 -33.21
N ARG A 67 -3.78 7.68 -32.13
CA ARG A 67 -4.42 7.98 -30.85
C ARG A 67 -3.40 8.53 -29.86
N PHE A 68 -3.72 9.64 -29.20
CA PHE A 68 -2.93 10.17 -28.09
C PHE A 68 -3.83 10.63 -26.94
N SER A 69 -3.28 10.78 -25.73
CA SER A 69 -3.94 11.50 -24.65
C SER A 69 -3.32 12.87 -24.42
N ILE A 70 -4.13 13.79 -23.92
CA ILE A 70 -3.73 15.14 -23.52
C ILE A 70 -3.47 15.15 -22.01
N ALA A 71 -2.34 15.69 -21.58
CA ALA A 71 -2.04 15.84 -20.16
C ALA A 71 -2.87 16.98 -19.56
N TRP A 72 -3.93 16.65 -18.82
CA TRP A 72 -4.78 17.65 -18.17
C TRP A 72 -3.95 18.60 -17.27
N ALA A 73 -3.00 18.07 -16.51
CA ALA A 73 -2.11 18.86 -15.66
C ALA A 73 -1.26 19.89 -16.43
N ARG A 74 -0.99 19.65 -17.73
CA ARG A 74 -0.25 20.60 -18.57
C ARG A 74 -1.12 21.75 -19.07
N VAL A 75 -2.38 21.47 -19.38
CA VAL A 75 -3.26 22.46 -20.01
C VAL A 75 -4.13 23.21 -19.02
N GLU A 76 -4.34 22.68 -17.82
CA GLU A 76 -5.01 23.37 -16.71
C GLU A 76 -4.16 23.26 -15.43
N THR A 77 -3.24 24.21 -15.27
CA THR A 77 -2.20 24.19 -14.23
C THR A 77 -2.75 24.48 -12.83
N ALA A 78 -3.87 25.19 -12.75
CA ALA A 78 -4.67 25.43 -11.53
C ALA A 78 -6.17 25.50 -11.87
N ASP A 79 -7.06 25.51 -10.87
CA ASP A 79 -8.52 25.54 -11.08
C ASP A 79 -8.94 26.74 -11.95
N GLY A 80 -9.24 26.48 -13.23
CA GLY A 80 -9.64 27.50 -14.20
C GLY A 80 -8.50 28.25 -14.89
N GLU A 81 -7.24 27.95 -14.58
CA GLU A 81 -6.07 28.55 -15.22
C GLU A 81 -5.56 27.64 -16.35
N PHE A 82 -5.83 28.05 -17.60
CA PHE A 82 -5.44 27.29 -18.78
C PHE A 82 -4.14 27.80 -19.39
N ASP A 83 -3.25 26.88 -19.72
CA ASP A 83 -2.02 27.16 -20.44
C ASP A 83 -2.28 27.09 -21.96
N GLU A 84 -2.38 28.27 -22.57
CA GLU A 84 -2.65 28.40 -24.01
C GLU A 84 -1.47 27.93 -24.88
N GLU A 85 -0.22 27.96 -24.38
CA GLU A 85 0.93 27.41 -25.11
C GLU A 85 0.87 25.88 -25.14
N ALA A 86 0.48 25.25 -24.03
CA ALA A 86 0.28 23.81 -23.98
C ALA A 86 -0.89 23.36 -24.89
N LEU A 87 -1.99 24.11 -24.91
CA LEU A 87 -3.10 23.86 -25.84
C LEU A 87 -2.69 24.02 -27.30
N ALA A 88 -1.90 25.06 -27.62
CA ALA A 88 -1.35 25.25 -28.96
C ALA A 88 -0.42 24.10 -29.37
N HIS A 89 0.43 23.62 -28.46
CA HIS A 89 1.30 22.48 -28.70
C HIS A 89 0.52 21.21 -29.08
N TYR A 90 -0.54 20.86 -28.34
CA TYR A 90 -1.39 19.72 -28.68
C TYR A 90 -2.17 19.92 -29.99
N ARG A 91 -2.54 21.16 -30.32
CA ARG A 91 -3.12 21.49 -31.63
C ARG A 91 -2.11 21.25 -32.76
N ASP A 92 -0.85 21.63 -32.58
CA ASP A 92 0.23 21.40 -33.56
C ASP A 92 0.48 19.90 -33.77
N LEU A 93 0.47 19.11 -32.69
CA LEU A 93 0.51 17.64 -32.78
C LEU A 93 -0.67 17.09 -33.61
N ALA A 94 -1.91 17.51 -33.31
CA ALA A 94 -3.08 17.09 -34.08
C ALA A 94 -2.97 17.50 -35.56
N ALA A 95 -2.47 18.71 -35.85
CA ALA A 95 -2.23 19.18 -37.21
C ALA A 95 -1.14 18.35 -37.91
N CYS A 96 -0.06 17.98 -37.22
CA CYS A 96 1.00 17.11 -37.73
C CYS A 96 0.46 15.73 -38.14
N ILE A 97 -0.37 15.11 -37.29
CA ILE A 97 -1.05 13.84 -37.58
C ILE A 97 -1.91 13.96 -38.86
N ARG A 98 -2.69 15.04 -38.98
CA ARG A 98 -3.54 15.29 -40.15
C ARG A 98 -2.73 15.53 -41.41
N ALA A 99 -1.60 16.23 -41.31
CA ALA A 99 -0.70 16.49 -42.43
C ALA A 99 -0.09 15.19 -43.01
N LYS A 100 0.05 14.13 -42.20
CA LYS A 100 0.43 12.79 -42.67
C LYS A 100 -0.73 11.94 -43.19
N GLY A 101 -1.92 12.53 -43.33
CA GLY A 101 -3.11 11.84 -43.85
C GLY A 101 -3.71 10.80 -42.89
N MET A 102 -3.41 10.91 -41.59
CA MET A 102 -3.99 10.07 -40.55
C MET A 102 -5.14 10.79 -39.85
N LYS A 103 -6.10 10.03 -39.34
CA LYS A 103 -7.15 10.53 -38.46
C LYS A 103 -6.62 10.72 -37.03
N VAL A 104 -7.21 11.66 -36.31
CA VAL A 104 -6.85 11.97 -34.92
C VAL A 104 -7.87 11.36 -33.97
N MET A 105 -7.40 10.61 -32.98
CA MET A 105 -8.20 10.13 -31.86
C MET A 105 -7.63 10.67 -30.54
N LEU A 106 -8.38 11.53 -29.87
CA LEU A 106 -7.93 12.19 -28.63
C LEU A 106 -8.56 11.53 -27.40
N THR A 107 -7.73 11.22 -26.41
CA THR A 107 -8.14 10.75 -25.08
C THR A 107 -7.99 11.87 -24.05
N LEU A 108 -9.07 12.25 -23.37
CA LEU A 108 -9.06 13.36 -22.41
C LEU A 108 -8.48 12.98 -21.04
N HIS A 109 -8.75 11.76 -20.57
CA HIS A 109 -8.30 11.26 -19.27
C HIS A 109 -7.71 9.86 -19.40
N HIS A 110 -6.42 9.72 -19.13
CA HIS A 110 -5.68 8.46 -19.20
C HIS A 110 -4.98 8.17 -17.86
N PHE A 111 -5.78 7.97 -16.83
CA PHE A 111 -5.36 7.67 -15.46
C PHE A 111 -4.59 8.77 -14.71
N VAL A 112 -4.35 9.92 -15.35
CA VAL A 112 -3.69 11.07 -14.73
C VAL A 112 -4.59 12.30 -14.74
N TRP A 113 -4.45 13.13 -13.71
CA TRP A 113 -5.18 14.39 -13.52
C TRP A 113 -4.32 15.39 -12.74
N PRO A 114 -4.68 16.69 -12.75
CA PRO A 114 -3.90 17.72 -12.05
C PRO A 114 -3.86 17.49 -10.53
N VAL A 115 -2.74 17.80 -9.91
CA VAL A 115 -2.57 17.70 -8.44
C VAL A 115 -3.57 18.57 -7.69
N TRP A 116 -3.86 19.78 -8.19
CA TRP A 116 -4.83 20.70 -7.56
C TRP A 116 -6.23 20.09 -7.47
N LEU A 117 -6.62 19.26 -8.44
CA LEU A 117 -7.93 18.60 -8.45
C LEU A 117 -8.02 17.58 -7.32
N GLU A 118 -6.95 16.80 -7.09
CA GLU A 118 -6.88 15.87 -5.96
C GLU A 118 -6.86 16.61 -4.62
N ARG A 119 -5.95 17.58 -4.48
CA ARG A 119 -5.69 18.32 -3.25
C ARG A 119 -6.87 19.18 -2.80
N ASP A 120 -7.44 19.96 -3.72
CA ASP A 120 -8.37 21.05 -3.37
C ASP A 120 -9.83 20.67 -3.65
N CYS A 121 -10.08 19.66 -4.50
CA CYS A 121 -11.42 19.30 -4.94
C CYS A 121 -11.83 17.87 -4.61
N GLY A 122 -10.96 17.06 -3.98
CA GLY A 122 -11.25 15.66 -3.63
C GLY A 122 -11.15 14.68 -4.81
N GLY A 123 -10.43 15.08 -5.87
CA GLY A 123 -10.16 14.23 -7.02
C GLY A 123 -11.42 13.81 -7.77
N MET A 124 -11.39 12.60 -8.33
CA MET A 124 -12.53 12.04 -9.07
C MET A 124 -13.73 11.70 -8.20
N THR A 125 -13.54 11.57 -6.88
CA THR A 125 -14.63 11.35 -5.91
C THR A 125 -15.29 12.64 -5.42
N GLY A 126 -14.69 13.78 -5.75
CA GLY A 126 -15.19 15.11 -5.42
C GLY A 126 -16.48 15.45 -6.16
N THR A 127 -17.40 16.13 -5.48
CA THR A 127 -18.69 16.52 -6.07
C THR A 127 -18.57 17.49 -7.25
N ARG A 128 -17.49 18.28 -7.30
CA ARG A 128 -17.18 19.23 -8.39
C ARG A 128 -16.57 18.54 -9.62
N PHE A 129 -16.09 17.30 -9.51
CA PHE A 129 -15.32 16.65 -10.58
C PHE A 129 -16.05 16.62 -11.93
N PRO A 130 -17.35 16.26 -12.02
CA PRO A 130 -18.04 16.22 -13.32
C PRO A 130 -18.07 17.57 -14.04
N ASP A 131 -18.20 18.68 -13.29
CA ASP A 131 -18.23 20.03 -13.86
C ASP A 131 -16.84 20.52 -14.26
N LEU A 132 -15.83 20.25 -13.42
CA LEU A 132 -14.43 20.58 -13.72
C LEU A 132 -13.94 19.83 -14.96
N PHE A 133 -14.24 18.53 -15.04
CA PHE A 133 -13.93 17.72 -16.22
C PHE A 133 -14.67 18.20 -17.47
N SER A 134 -15.93 18.64 -17.33
CA SER A 134 -16.68 19.23 -18.45
C SER A 134 -16.08 20.55 -18.93
N ARG A 135 -15.63 21.43 -18.03
CA ARG A 135 -14.94 22.69 -18.37
C ARG A 135 -13.63 22.42 -19.11
N TYR A 136 -12.85 21.47 -18.61
CA TYR A 136 -11.62 21.02 -19.26
C TYR A 136 -11.89 20.50 -20.68
N ALA A 137 -12.86 19.59 -20.83
CA ALA A 137 -13.26 19.05 -22.13
C ALA A 137 -13.75 20.15 -23.10
N ASP A 138 -14.49 21.15 -22.59
CA ASP A 138 -14.92 22.31 -23.36
C ASP A 138 -13.73 23.13 -23.90
N ARG A 139 -12.73 23.44 -23.06
CA ARG A 139 -11.56 24.19 -23.52
C ARG A 139 -10.72 23.42 -24.52
N VAL A 140 -10.51 22.13 -24.32
CA VAL A 140 -9.79 21.28 -25.28
C VAL A 140 -10.55 21.22 -26.61
N ALA A 141 -11.88 21.04 -26.59
CA ALA A 141 -12.71 21.03 -27.79
C ALA A 141 -12.67 22.37 -28.54
N ALA A 142 -12.74 23.49 -27.83
CA ALA A 142 -12.62 24.81 -28.43
C ALA A 142 -11.22 25.06 -29.03
N ALA A 143 -10.15 24.48 -28.47
CA ALA A 143 -8.79 24.68 -28.95
C ALA A 143 -8.42 23.84 -30.18
N MET A 144 -8.91 22.60 -30.29
CA MET A 144 -8.46 21.67 -31.35
C MET A 144 -9.57 20.77 -31.93
N GLY A 145 -10.84 21.03 -31.63
CA GLY A 145 -11.91 20.12 -31.98
C GLY A 145 -12.21 19.98 -33.48
N ASP A 146 -11.78 20.95 -34.28
CA ASP A 146 -11.84 20.92 -35.74
C ASP A 146 -10.86 19.91 -36.36
N LEU A 147 -9.85 19.48 -35.61
CA LEU A 147 -8.82 18.53 -36.04
C LEU A 147 -9.08 17.10 -35.54
N VAL A 148 -9.89 16.92 -34.50
CA VAL A 148 -10.10 15.63 -33.82
C VAL A 148 -11.29 14.87 -34.43
N ASP A 149 -11.04 13.66 -34.95
CA ASP A 149 -12.07 12.82 -35.55
C ASP A 149 -12.84 11.97 -34.52
N TYR A 150 -12.14 11.51 -33.48
CA TYR A 150 -12.69 10.62 -32.44
C TYR A 150 -12.24 11.06 -31.05
N TRP A 151 -13.17 11.05 -30.10
CA TRP A 151 -12.93 11.46 -28.72
C TRP A 151 -13.17 10.30 -27.76
N ILE A 152 -12.24 10.11 -26.85
CA ILE A 152 -12.34 9.19 -25.72
C ILE A 152 -12.31 10.04 -24.46
N THR A 153 -13.39 10.09 -23.68
CA THR A 153 -13.36 10.85 -22.42
C THR A 153 -12.47 10.16 -21.39
N PHE A 154 -12.70 8.87 -21.15
CA PHE A 154 -11.95 8.05 -20.20
C PHE A 154 -11.34 6.83 -20.89
N ASN A 155 -10.05 6.62 -20.66
CA ASN A 155 -9.42 5.33 -20.89
C ASN A 155 -9.71 4.40 -19.72
N GLU A 156 -10.23 3.22 -20.04
CA GLU A 156 -10.45 2.07 -19.14
C GLU A 156 -10.99 2.48 -17.77
N PRO A 157 -12.16 3.16 -17.70
CA PRO A 157 -12.65 3.74 -16.45
C PRO A 157 -12.84 2.71 -15.31
N SER A 158 -13.01 1.42 -15.63
CA SER A 158 -13.05 0.35 -14.61
C SER A 158 -11.73 0.18 -13.88
N GLN A 159 -10.60 0.50 -14.50
CA GLN A 159 -9.30 0.39 -13.86
C GLN A 159 -9.15 1.43 -12.74
N LEU A 160 -9.78 2.60 -12.86
CA LEU A 160 -9.70 3.68 -11.86
C LEU A 160 -10.19 3.28 -10.47
N THR A 161 -11.04 2.26 -10.36
CA THR A 161 -11.47 1.73 -9.05
C THR A 161 -10.32 1.06 -8.30
N PHE A 162 -9.28 0.58 -8.97
CA PHE A 162 -8.09 0.01 -8.31
C PHE A 162 -7.23 1.08 -7.61
N GLY A 163 -7.55 2.38 -7.82
CA GLY A 163 -7.05 3.48 -7.01
C GLY A 163 -7.72 3.58 -5.63
N PHE A 164 -8.85 2.89 -5.42
CA PHE A 164 -9.66 2.96 -4.20
C PHE A 164 -9.91 1.60 -3.55
N ILE A 165 -9.49 0.51 -4.21
CA ILE A 165 -9.65 -0.86 -3.73
C ILE A 165 -8.28 -1.52 -3.68
N ARG A 166 -7.93 -2.05 -2.51
CA ARG A 166 -6.68 -2.79 -2.32
C ARG A 166 -6.93 -4.30 -2.43
N PRO A 167 -6.29 -5.00 -3.38
CA PRO A 167 -6.34 -6.46 -3.41
C PRO A 167 -5.76 -7.06 -2.13
N TRP A 168 -6.40 -8.06 -1.52
CA TRP A 168 -5.95 -8.63 -0.23
C TRP A 168 -4.56 -9.30 -0.25
N TRP A 169 -4.03 -9.59 -1.44
CA TRP A 169 -2.68 -10.13 -1.64
C TRP A 169 -1.65 -9.04 -1.93
N GLN A 170 -2.09 -7.80 -2.05
CA GLN A 170 -1.23 -6.64 -2.28
C GLN A 170 -1.27 -5.73 -1.05
N ASN A 171 -0.10 -5.29 -0.64
CA ASN A 171 0.04 -4.39 0.50
C ASN A 171 -0.05 -2.91 0.08
N ARG A 172 -0.42 -2.64 -1.19
CA ARG A 172 -0.46 -1.30 -1.81
C ARG A 172 -1.63 -1.21 -2.79
N TYR A 173 -2.12 0.00 -3.03
CA TYR A 173 -3.00 0.26 -4.19
C TYR A 173 -2.18 0.14 -5.48
N TYR A 174 -2.85 -0.28 -6.55
CA TYR A 174 -2.20 -0.47 -7.85
C TYR A 174 -1.94 0.87 -8.57
N MET A 175 -2.76 1.88 -8.28
CA MET A 175 -2.70 3.21 -8.90
C MET A 175 -3.15 4.31 -7.91
N PRO A 176 -2.88 5.59 -8.20
CA PRO A 176 -3.42 6.70 -7.41
C PRO A 176 -4.97 6.74 -7.40
N PRO A 177 -5.57 7.43 -6.41
CA PRO A 177 -4.88 8.17 -5.34
C PRO A 177 -4.53 7.32 -4.11
N GLY A 178 -5.08 6.11 -4.01
CA GLY A 178 -5.11 5.35 -2.76
C GLY A 178 -6.05 5.98 -1.73
N LEU A 179 -6.38 5.21 -0.70
CA LEU A 179 -7.05 5.73 0.50
C LEU A 179 -6.09 5.77 1.69
N PRO A 180 -6.35 6.64 2.70
CA PRO A 180 -5.52 6.75 3.89
C PRO A 180 -5.25 5.41 4.58
N ARG A 181 -4.14 5.36 5.34
CA ARG A 181 -3.80 4.16 6.13
C ARG A 181 -4.94 3.78 7.08
N GLY A 182 -5.13 2.47 7.26
CA GLY A 182 -6.19 1.95 8.11
C GLY A 182 -7.60 1.99 7.51
N SER A 183 -7.77 2.52 6.28
CA SER A 183 -9.06 2.46 5.57
C SER A 183 -9.58 1.04 5.52
N ASP A 184 -10.83 0.87 5.96
CA ASP A 184 -11.54 -0.39 5.95
C ASP A 184 -12.33 -0.56 4.65
N VAL A 185 -12.97 -1.73 4.52
CA VAL A 185 -13.75 -2.10 3.34
C VAL A 185 -14.95 -1.16 3.13
N ASP A 186 -15.44 -0.53 4.18
CA ASP A 186 -16.59 0.37 4.12
C ASP A 186 -16.16 1.68 3.45
N ALA A 187 -14.98 2.21 3.82
CA ALA A 187 -14.36 3.36 3.17
C ALA A 187 -14.01 3.09 1.70
N GLU A 188 -13.48 1.90 1.38
CA GLU A 188 -13.22 1.48 0.00
C GLU A 188 -14.52 1.45 -0.83
N ALA A 189 -15.59 0.86 -0.27
CA ALA A 189 -16.89 0.80 -0.94
C ALA A 189 -17.50 2.19 -1.14
N GLU A 190 -17.45 3.06 -0.12
CA GLU A 190 -17.96 4.44 -0.22
C GLU A 190 -17.22 5.24 -1.31
N ALA A 191 -15.89 5.13 -1.37
CA ALA A 191 -15.09 5.81 -2.39
C ALA A 191 -15.46 5.36 -3.80
N VAL A 192 -15.62 4.05 -4.02
CA VAL A 192 -16.08 3.50 -5.30
C VAL A 192 -17.50 3.96 -5.62
N GLY A 193 -18.40 3.98 -4.63
CA GLY A 193 -19.76 4.48 -4.76
C GLY A 193 -19.85 5.95 -5.17
N LYS A 194 -18.85 6.76 -4.83
CA LYS A 194 -18.72 8.16 -5.30
C LYS A 194 -18.07 8.25 -6.67
N LEU A 195 -17.00 7.47 -6.90
CA LEU A 195 -16.25 7.47 -8.15
C LEU A 195 -17.13 7.10 -9.34
N VAL A 196 -17.86 5.99 -9.25
CA VAL A 196 -18.59 5.40 -10.37
C VAL A 196 -19.62 6.37 -10.99
N PRO A 197 -20.54 6.97 -10.21
CA PRO A 197 -21.47 7.96 -10.75
C PRO A 197 -20.76 9.19 -11.28
N SER A 198 -19.71 9.65 -10.57
CA SER A 198 -18.92 10.82 -10.95
C SER A 198 -18.31 10.65 -12.35
N LEU A 199 -17.76 9.47 -12.68
CA LEU A 199 -17.23 9.18 -14.02
C LEU A 199 -18.32 9.20 -15.10
N PHE A 200 -19.51 8.62 -14.84
CA PHE A 200 -20.63 8.67 -15.77
C PHE A 200 -21.11 10.10 -16.04
N LEU A 201 -21.28 10.89 -14.97
CA LEU A 201 -21.68 12.30 -15.08
C LEU A 201 -20.65 13.12 -15.83
N ALA A 202 -19.36 12.95 -15.50
CA ALA A 202 -18.25 13.62 -16.16
C ALA A 202 -18.23 13.30 -17.66
N HIS A 203 -18.41 12.03 -18.04
CA HIS A 203 -18.50 11.62 -19.44
C HIS A 203 -19.67 12.30 -20.16
N ALA A 204 -20.86 12.27 -19.56
CA ALA A 204 -22.07 12.82 -20.18
C ALA A 204 -21.96 14.34 -20.41
N ARG A 205 -21.44 15.07 -19.41
CA ARG A 205 -21.22 16.52 -19.50
C ARG A 205 -20.11 16.87 -20.49
N ALA A 206 -18.98 16.17 -20.46
CA ALA A 206 -17.91 16.34 -21.44
C ALA A 206 -18.39 16.05 -22.88
N ARG A 207 -19.17 14.98 -23.10
CA ARG A 207 -19.77 14.66 -24.40
C ARG A 207 -20.65 15.80 -24.90
N LYS A 208 -21.47 16.40 -24.02
CA LYS A 208 -22.31 17.55 -24.38
C LYS A 208 -21.46 18.77 -24.75
N ALA A 209 -20.42 19.08 -23.97
CA ALA A 209 -19.52 20.20 -24.22
C ALA A 209 -18.74 20.05 -25.54
N ILE A 210 -18.17 18.87 -25.81
CA ILE A 210 -17.49 18.61 -27.09
C ILE A 210 -18.46 18.79 -28.27
N LYS A 211 -19.69 18.28 -28.14
CA LYS A 211 -20.71 18.38 -29.19
C LYS A 211 -21.27 19.79 -29.40
N SER A 212 -21.15 20.71 -28.45
CA SER A 212 -21.51 22.11 -28.68
C SER A 212 -20.52 22.84 -29.58
N HIS A 213 -19.27 22.39 -29.65
CA HIS A 213 -18.28 22.90 -30.62
C HIS A 213 -18.41 22.19 -31.97
N HIS A 214 -18.63 20.88 -31.96
CA HIS A 214 -18.79 20.07 -33.18
C HIS A 214 -19.90 19.03 -33.01
N SER A 215 -21.09 19.30 -33.56
CA SER A 215 -22.28 18.44 -33.41
C SER A 215 -22.04 16.99 -33.86
N ASP A 216 -21.17 16.80 -34.86
CA ASP A 216 -20.87 15.52 -35.47
C ASP A 216 -19.71 14.78 -34.78
N ALA A 217 -19.16 15.34 -33.71
CA ALA A 217 -18.06 14.74 -32.96
C ALA A 217 -18.43 13.34 -32.44
N LYS A 218 -17.55 12.38 -32.71
CA LYS A 218 -17.70 10.99 -32.26
C LYS A 218 -17.06 10.83 -30.89
N VAL A 219 -17.88 10.95 -29.85
CA VAL A 219 -17.44 10.87 -28.44
C VAL A 219 -17.86 9.54 -27.83
N GLY A 220 -16.90 8.84 -27.22
CA GLY A 220 -17.12 7.60 -26.48
C GLY A 220 -16.12 7.44 -25.33
N VAL A 221 -15.92 6.19 -24.92
CA VAL A 221 -14.88 5.77 -23.96
C VAL A 221 -14.13 4.57 -24.52
N ASN A 222 -12.97 4.25 -23.95
CA ASN A 222 -12.25 3.01 -24.23
C ASN A 222 -12.39 2.08 -23.01
N PRO A 223 -13.41 1.22 -22.93
CA PRO A 223 -13.57 0.35 -21.77
C PRO A 223 -12.59 -0.82 -21.83
N LEU A 224 -12.08 -1.25 -20.67
CA LEU A 224 -11.40 -2.53 -20.59
C LEU A 224 -12.45 -3.64 -20.57
N VAL A 225 -12.33 -4.59 -21.49
CA VAL A 225 -13.19 -5.77 -21.55
C VAL A 225 -12.30 -7.00 -21.43
N THR A 226 -12.49 -7.79 -20.37
CA THR A 226 -11.85 -9.10 -20.29
C THR A 226 -12.67 -10.12 -21.04
N GLY A 227 -12.01 -10.91 -21.88
CA GLY A 227 -12.65 -11.99 -22.65
C GLY A 227 -13.02 -13.20 -21.79
N PHE A 228 -13.81 -13.01 -20.72
CA PHE A 228 -14.35 -14.11 -19.93
C PHE A 228 -15.31 -14.96 -20.77
N PRO A 229 -15.48 -16.26 -20.43
CA PRO A 229 -16.53 -17.08 -21.02
C PRO A 229 -17.91 -16.41 -20.87
N THR A 230 -18.72 -16.43 -21.94
CA THR A 230 -20.01 -15.71 -22.00
C THR A 230 -20.94 -16.00 -20.82
N TRP A 231 -21.00 -17.24 -20.35
CA TRP A 231 -21.85 -17.61 -19.21
C TRP A 231 -21.42 -16.91 -17.91
N LEU A 232 -20.12 -16.71 -17.70
CA LEU A 232 -19.59 -16.02 -16.53
C LEU A 232 -19.86 -14.52 -16.63
N GLN A 233 -19.66 -13.94 -17.81
CA GLN A 233 -20.00 -12.54 -18.08
C GLN A 233 -21.49 -12.28 -17.84
N MET A 234 -22.38 -13.15 -18.33
CA MET A 234 -23.83 -13.00 -18.13
C MET A 234 -24.23 -13.05 -16.65
N LEU A 235 -23.57 -13.89 -15.86
CA LEU A 235 -23.82 -13.99 -14.43
C LEU A 235 -23.35 -12.75 -13.68
N MET A 236 -22.19 -12.19 -14.05
CA MET A 236 -21.67 -10.95 -13.49
C MET A 236 -22.54 -9.74 -13.85
N ASP A 237 -22.92 -9.62 -15.13
CA ASP A 237 -23.81 -8.56 -15.62
C ASP A 237 -25.19 -8.65 -14.92
N PHE A 238 -25.72 -9.86 -14.70
CA PHE A 238 -26.96 -10.06 -13.94
C PHE A 238 -26.84 -9.52 -12.51
N GLY A 239 -25.73 -9.78 -11.82
CA GLY A 239 -25.49 -9.28 -10.47
C GLY A 239 -25.41 -7.76 -10.40
N ALA A 240 -24.77 -7.12 -11.38
CA ALA A 240 -24.63 -5.66 -11.45
C ALA A 240 -25.96 -4.92 -11.72
N CYS A 241 -26.88 -5.53 -12.47
CA CYS A 241 -28.16 -4.91 -12.84
C CYS A 241 -29.28 -5.02 -11.77
N HIS A 242 -29.16 -5.91 -10.79
CA HIS A 242 -30.24 -6.13 -9.81
C HIS A 242 -30.01 -5.36 -8.50
N ARG A 243 -30.84 -4.33 -8.24
CA ARG A 243 -30.79 -3.46 -7.05
C ARG A 243 -30.65 -4.22 -5.73
N GLY A 244 -31.34 -5.34 -5.57
CA GLY A 244 -31.26 -6.15 -4.34
C GLY A 244 -29.91 -6.86 -4.14
N LEU A 245 -29.20 -7.15 -5.23
CA LEU A 245 -27.86 -7.76 -5.20
C LEU A 245 -26.77 -6.70 -5.14
N SER A 246 -26.93 -5.54 -5.80
CA SER A 246 -25.99 -4.42 -5.68
C SER A 246 -26.05 -3.81 -4.28
N GLU A 247 -27.25 -3.61 -3.71
CA GLU A 247 -27.44 -3.14 -2.35
C GLU A 247 -27.06 -4.22 -1.33
N ALA A 248 -27.21 -5.51 -1.61
CA ALA A 248 -26.63 -6.57 -0.78
C ALA A 248 -25.11 -6.61 -0.89
N VAL A 249 -24.50 -6.50 -2.06
CA VAL A 249 -23.04 -6.43 -2.22
C VAL A 249 -22.50 -5.19 -1.50
N PHE A 250 -23.18 -4.04 -1.59
CA PHE A 250 -22.81 -2.79 -0.90
C PHE A 250 -23.12 -2.82 0.62
N LYS A 251 -24.23 -3.42 1.05
CA LYS A 251 -24.59 -3.63 2.48
C LYS A 251 -23.86 -4.80 3.12
N PHE A 252 -23.25 -5.72 2.37
CA PHE A 252 -22.42 -6.81 2.88
C PHE A 252 -20.92 -6.48 2.80
N THR A 253 -20.50 -5.52 1.97
CA THR A 253 -19.21 -4.86 2.13
C THR A 253 -19.22 -3.94 3.35
N THR A 254 -20.31 -3.18 3.56
CA THR A 254 -20.54 -2.32 4.75
C THR A 254 -21.18 -3.03 5.95
N GLY A 255 -21.59 -4.29 5.76
CA GLY A 255 -22.17 -5.14 6.79
C GLY A 255 -21.07 -6.01 7.37
N GLY A 256 -20.88 -5.93 8.68
CA GLY A 256 -19.83 -6.67 9.39
C GLY A 256 -19.70 -8.13 8.93
N ALA A 257 -18.44 -8.59 8.87
CA ALA A 257 -18.03 -9.90 8.40
C ALA A 257 -19.01 -11.05 8.75
N LEU A 258 -19.39 -11.88 7.76
CA LEU A 258 -20.23 -13.08 7.93
C LEU A 258 -19.67 -14.04 8.99
N ILE A 259 -18.34 -14.06 9.12
CA ILE A 259 -17.61 -14.81 10.14
C ILE A 259 -16.55 -13.90 10.76
N SER A 260 -16.28 -14.04 12.06
CA SER A 260 -15.23 -13.26 12.72
C SER A 260 -13.86 -13.48 12.05
N GLU A 261 -13.25 -12.41 11.51
CA GLU A 261 -11.92 -12.44 10.87
C GLU A 261 -10.76 -12.51 11.86
N LYS A 262 -11.06 -12.61 13.16
CA LYS A 262 -10.10 -12.31 14.22
C LYS A 262 -9.51 -13.56 14.83
N GLY A 263 -8.19 -13.54 15.00
CA GLY A 263 -7.45 -14.58 15.71
C GLY A 263 -7.76 -14.58 17.21
N ASN A 264 -7.13 -15.51 17.94
CA ASN A 264 -7.40 -15.72 19.37
C ASN A 264 -6.81 -14.64 20.29
N VAL A 265 -5.99 -13.73 19.73
CA VAL A 265 -5.13 -12.77 20.42
C VAL A 265 -5.32 -11.36 19.81
N ASP A 266 -5.22 -10.29 20.61
CA ASP A 266 -5.40 -8.91 20.12
C ASP A 266 -4.07 -8.25 19.71
N LEU A 267 -2.97 -8.54 20.44
CA LEU A 267 -1.63 -8.00 20.19
C LEU A 267 -0.57 -9.10 20.33
N VAL A 268 0.57 -8.99 19.66
CA VAL A 268 1.72 -9.89 19.85
C VAL A 268 2.97 -9.06 20.16
N ILE A 269 3.72 -9.41 21.21
CA ILE A 269 4.97 -8.72 21.56
C ILE A 269 6.16 -9.52 21.02
N GLY A 270 7.03 -8.87 20.25
CA GLY A 270 8.28 -9.50 19.80
C GLY A 270 9.01 -8.80 18.66
N GLY A 271 10.05 -9.46 18.14
CA GLY A 271 10.84 -8.97 17.02
C GLY A 271 10.16 -9.14 15.67
N VAL A 272 10.39 -8.20 14.76
CA VAL A 272 9.75 -8.13 13.42
C VAL A 272 10.80 -8.09 12.32
N THR A 273 10.55 -8.80 11.21
CA THR A 273 11.35 -8.66 9.98
C THR A 273 10.75 -7.61 9.05
N ALA A 274 11.54 -7.17 8.07
CA ALA A 274 11.05 -6.38 6.93
C ALA A 274 9.86 -7.03 6.20
N ALA A 275 9.77 -8.36 6.15
CA ALA A 275 8.63 -9.06 5.53
C ALA A 275 7.36 -8.94 6.39
N ASP A 276 7.49 -9.07 7.71
CA ASP A 276 6.38 -8.92 8.66
C ASP A 276 5.80 -7.50 8.63
N GLN A 277 6.65 -6.50 8.35
CA GLN A 277 6.31 -5.08 8.38
C GLN A 277 5.21 -4.64 7.40
N THR A 278 4.87 -5.52 6.46
CA THR A 278 3.89 -5.25 5.41
C THR A 278 2.50 -5.79 5.72
N ALA A 279 2.39 -6.75 6.65
CA ALA A 279 1.14 -7.46 6.95
C ALA A 279 0.44 -6.99 8.24
N PHE A 280 1.14 -6.18 9.06
CA PHE A 280 0.68 -5.75 10.38
C PHE A 280 1.07 -4.29 10.68
N GLU A 281 0.43 -3.73 11.70
CA GLU A 281 0.80 -2.45 12.31
C GLU A 281 1.69 -2.69 13.54
N PHE A 282 2.53 -1.70 13.87
CA PHE A 282 3.53 -1.82 14.94
C PHE A 282 3.48 -0.62 15.86
N SER A 283 3.77 -0.86 17.13
CA SER A 283 4.10 0.19 18.09
C SER A 283 5.49 0.77 17.80
N ASP A 284 5.80 1.86 18.51
CA ASP A 284 7.19 2.27 18.71
C ASP A 284 7.99 1.10 19.32
N PRO A 285 9.29 0.95 18.97
CA PRO A 285 10.11 -0.11 19.50
C PRO A 285 10.34 0.08 20.99
N TYR A 286 9.98 -0.94 21.79
CA TYR A 286 10.22 -0.95 23.23
C TYR A 286 11.67 -1.30 23.57
N VAL A 287 12.33 -2.07 22.69
CA VAL A 287 13.77 -2.35 22.73
C VAL A 287 14.33 -2.22 21.31
N ARG A 288 15.47 -1.51 21.20
CA ARG A 288 16.34 -1.54 20.02
C ARG A 288 17.62 -2.24 20.43
N THR A 289 18.01 -3.24 19.66
CA THR A 289 19.27 -3.96 19.87
C THR A 289 19.94 -4.20 18.53
N GLY A 290 21.03 -4.94 18.52
CA GLY A 290 21.62 -5.39 17.28
C GLY A 290 22.18 -6.80 17.37
N LYS A 291 22.50 -7.38 16.22
CA LYS A 291 23.18 -8.67 16.18
C LYS A 291 24.60 -8.52 16.72
N ALA A 292 25.03 -9.50 17.50
CA ALA A 292 26.35 -9.52 18.12
C ALA A 292 26.88 -10.94 18.21
N VAL A 293 28.18 -11.04 18.49
CA VAL A 293 28.88 -12.28 18.78
C VAL A 293 29.46 -12.22 20.17
N LEU A 294 29.06 -13.18 21.00
CA LEU A 294 29.54 -13.38 22.35
C LEU A 294 30.65 -14.45 22.38
N VAL A 295 31.74 -14.16 23.08
CA VAL A 295 32.85 -15.09 23.32
C VAL A 295 33.17 -15.15 24.82
N GLN A 296 33.93 -16.14 25.25
CA GLN A 296 34.50 -16.13 26.60
C GLN A 296 35.43 -14.92 26.78
N ALA A 297 35.51 -14.37 27.99
CA ALA A 297 36.32 -13.18 28.27
C ALA A 297 37.81 -13.37 27.92
N ASN A 298 38.34 -14.58 28.04
CA ASN A 298 39.71 -14.97 27.73
C ASN A 298 39.95 -15.36 26.25
N HIS A 299 38.96 -15.19 25.36
CA HIS A 299 39.13 -15.52 23.94
C HIS A 299 40.14 -14.57 23.28
N ASP A 300 41.13 -15.12 22.57
CA ASP A 300 42.24 -14.36 21.97
C ASP A 300 41.86 -13.57 20.70
N GLY A 301 40.76 -13.92 20.05
CA GLY A 301 40.30 -13.28 18.81
C GLY A 301 39.76 -11.87 19.00
N VAL A 302 40.00 -10.97 18.04
CA VAL A 302 39.60 -9.55 18.12
C VAL A 302 38.52 -9.15 17.13
N ASP A 303 38.23 -9.97 16.13
CA ASP A 303 37.28 -9.68 15.06
C ASP A 303 36.55 -10.96 14.59
N LEU A 304 35.68 -10.83 13.58
CA LEU A 304 34.95 -11.99 13.05
C LEU A 304 35.84 -12.96 12.26
N ALA A 305 36.97 -12.50 11.72
CA ALA A 305 37.89 -13.36 10.98
C ALA A 305 38.53 -14.40 11.90
N SER A 306 38.70 -14.09 13.20
CA SER A 306 39.17 -15.06 14.19
C SER A 306 38.23 -16.25 14.40
N LEU A 307 37.00 -16.20 13.89
CA LEU A 307 36.02 -17.30 13.99
C LEU A 307 36.12 -18.31 12.84
N GLU A 308 37.00 -18.11 11.85
CA GLU A 308 37.15 -19.05 10.74
C GLU A 308 37.41 -20.49 11.22
N GLY A 309 36.59 -21.44 10.76
CA GLY A 309 36.69 -22.84 11.16
C GLY A 309 36.20 -23.18 12.57
N MET A 310 35.88 -22.18 13.40
CA MET A 310 35.41 -22.36 14.78
C MET A 310 33.94 -22.79 14.87
N ARG A 311 33.55 -23.33 16.02
CA ARG A 311 32.17 -23.73 16.33
C ARG A 311 31.41 -22.52 16.87
N VAL A 312 30.42 -22.04 16.12
CA VAL A 312 29.59 -20.90 16.52
C VAL A 312 28.18 -21.38 16.82
N GLY A 313 27.72 -21.12 18.04
CA GLY A 313 26.34 -21.28 18.45
C GLY A 313 25.45 -20.24 17.77
N VAL A 314 24.31 -20.66 17.21
CA VAL A 314 23.32 -19.78 16.59
C VAL A 314 21.97 -20.05 17.23
N ILE A 315 21.26 -18.99 17.63
CA ILE A 315 19.94 -19.12 18.27
C ILE A 315 18.87 -19.42 17.22
N ALA A 316 18.14 -20.52 17.41
CA ALA A 316 17.11 -21.03 16.50
C ALA A 316 15.77 -20.28 16.56
N ILE A 317 15.63 -19.33 17.47
CA ILE A 317 14.35 -18.68 17.78
C ILE A 317 14.23 -17.32 17.09
N GLY A 318 13.05 -17.06 16.52
CA GLY A 318 12.69 -15.76 15.95
C GLY A 318 13.04 -15.63 14.47
N ASN A 319 13.51 -14.46 14.06
CA ASN A 319 13.84 -14.09 12.68
C ASN A 319 15.22 -14.58 12.20
N GLN A 320 15.84 -15.48 12.95
CA GLN A 320 17.25 -15.83 12.82
C GLN A 320 17.65 -16.99 11.89
N PRO A 321 16.83 -17.60 10.99
CA PRO A 321 17.31 -18.80 10.31
C PRO A 321 18.52 -18.58 9.39
N GLU A 322 18.78 -17.36 8.91
CA GLU A 322 19.76 -17.13 7.83
C GLU A 322 20.67 -15.90 7.98
N SER A 323 20.44 -14.96 8.92
CA SER A 323 21.21 -13.71 9.02
C SER A 323 22.71 -13.93 9.30
N TRP A 324 23.01 -15.01 10.01
CA TRP A 324 24.38 -15.47 10.26
C TRP A 324 25.16 -15.81 8.98
N LYS A 325 24.49 -16.09 7.84
CA LYS A 325 25.18 -16.33 6.55
C LYS A 325 25.79 -15.06 5.97
N ARG A 326 25.18 -13.91 6.28
CA ARG A 326 25.71 -12.59 5.92
C ARG A 326 26.80 -12.16 6.89
N ASP A 327 26.59 -12.39 8.18
CA ASP A 327 27.39 -11.76 9.23
C ASP A 327 28.62 -12.57 9.67
N LEU A 328 28.63 -13.90 9.49
CA LEU A 328 29.71 -14.76 9.97
C LEU A 328 30.51 -15.39 8.81
N PRO A 329 31.81 -15.69 9.00
CA PRO A 329 32.61 -16.34 7.97
C PRO A 329 32.01 -17.68 7.52
N ALA A 330 32.03 -17.94 6.21
CA ALA A 330 31.41 -19.14 5.62
C ALA A 330 32.01 -20.46 6.14
N SER A 331 33.26 -20.44 6.60
CA SER A 331 33.99 -21.62 7.11
C SER A 331 33.62 -22.03 8.54
N THR A 332 32.82 -21.23 9.25
CA THR A 332 32.39 -21.51 10.62
C THR A 332 31.44 -22.72 10.72
N LYS A 333 31.59 -23.54 11.77
CA LYS A 333 30.74 -24.70 12.04
C LYS A 333 29.58 -24.30 12.94
N LYS A 334 28.33 -24.45 12.48
CA LYS A 334 27.16 -23.97 13.23
C LYS A 334 26.59 -25.03 14.17
N ARG A 335 26.29 -24.63 15.41
CA ARG A 335 25.46 -25.41 16.34
C ARG A 335 24.23 -24.60 16.70
N ILE A 336 23.06 -25.18 16.48
CA ILE A 336 21.78 -24.50 16.67
C ILE A 336 21.32 -24.70 18.12
N PHE A 337 20.92 -23.61 18.79
CA PHE A 337 20.45 -23.62 20.18
C PHE A 337 18.99 -23.16 20.28
N ALA A 338 18.26 -23.78 21.21
CA ALA A 338 16.85 -23.53 21.41
C ALA A 338 16.54 -22.34 22.34
N ASN A 339 17.53 -21.67 22.92
CA ASN A 339 17.40 -20.42 23.69
C ASN A 339 18.78 -19.83 24.03
N TYR A 340 18.82 -18.59 24.50
CA TYR A 340 20.05 -17.87 24.85
C TYR A 340 20.79 -18.50 26.06
N ASP A 341 20.08 -19.06 27.03
CA ASP A 341 20.68 -19.69 28.22
C ASP A 341 21.48 -20.95 27.88
N SER A 342 20.91 -21.83 27.06
CA SER A 342 21.57 -23.06 26.59
C SER A 342 22.81 -22.75 25.76
N ALA A 343 22.75 -21.70 24.91
CA ALA A 343 23.89 -21.26 24.13
C ALA A 343 25.01 -20.70 25.02
N ARG A 344 24.68 -19.86 26.01
CA ARG A 344 25.65 -19.35 27.01
C ARG A 344 26.29 -20.47 27.82
N THR A 345 25.51 -21.46 28.23
CA THR A 345 26.00 -22.61 29.01
C THR A 345 26.99 -23.43 28.18
N SER A 346 26.67 -23.67 26.91
CA SER A 346 27.56 -24.37 25.97
C SER A 346 28.84 -23.57 25.66
N LEU A 347 28.74 -22.24 25.60
CA LEU A 347 29.91 -21.35 25.49
C LEU A 347 30.79 -21.40 26.75
N ALA A 348 30.21 -21.36 27.95
CA ALA A 348 30.95 -21.48 29.21
C ALA A 348 31.65 -22.83 29.34
N ALA A 349 31.02 -23.91 28.84
CA ALA A 349 31.58 -25.26 28.82
C ALA A 349 32.64 -25.49 27.73
N GLY A 350 32.89 -24.52 26.83
CA GLY A 350 33.84 -24.66 25.72
C GLY A 350 33.38 -25.62 24.61
N GLU A 351 32.09 -25.96 24.57
CA GLU A 351 31.51 -26.80 23.53
C GLU A 351 31.28 -26.04 22.21
N VAL A 352 31.12 -24.72 22.31
CA VAL A 352 31.18 -23.76 21.20
C VAL A 352 32.17 -22.66 21.55
N ASP A 353 32.79 -22.09 20.53
CA ASP A 353 33.86 -21.11 20.67
C ASP A 353 33.29 -19.68 20.67
N ALA A 354 32.09 -19.48 20.11
CA ALA A 354 31.34 -18.23 20.13
C ALA A 354 29.82 -18.46 20.04
N VAL A 355 29.01 -17.47 20.37
CA VAL A 355 27.54 -17.48 20.20
C VAL A 355 27.09 -16.23 19.46
N TYR A 356 26.33 -16.39 18.39
CA TYR A 356 25.71 -15.33 17.60
C TYR A 356 24.23 -15.19 17.92
N GLY A 357 23.78 -13.95 18.09
CA GLY A 357 22.38 -13.63 18.39
C GLY A 357 22.16 -12.15 18.67
N ASP A 358 21.00 -11.82 19.23
CA ASP A 358 20.67 -10.44 19.61
C ASP A 358 21.44 -10.05 20.87
N ALA A 359 22.20 -8.96 20.78
CA ALA A 359 23.15 -8.52 21.80
C ALA A 359 22.49 -8.48 23.19
N PHE A 360 21.36 -7.78 23.29
CA PHE A 360 20.64 -7.59 24.54
C PHE A 360 20.31 -8.92 25.24
N PHE A 361 19.97 -9.95 24.47
CA PHE A 361 19.62 -11.26 25.01
C PHE A 361 20.84 -12.16 25.24
N LEU A 362 21.98 -11.91 24.58
CA LEU A 362 23.23 -12.64 24.77
C LEU A 362 23.86 -12.35 26.13
N LEU A 363 23.85 -11.10 26.57
CA LEU A 363 24.38 -10.65 27.86
C LEU A 363 23.40 -9.66 28.50
N PRO A 364 22.29 -10.13 29.10
CA PRO A 364 21.34 -9.24 29.77
C PRO A 364 22.01 -8.43 30.89
N GLU A 365 21.59 -7.19 31.07
CA GLU A 365 22.10 -6.37 32.18
C GLU A 365 21.71 -6.99 33.54
N GLY A 366 22.64 -6.98 34.50
CA GLY A 366 22.43 -7.60 35.81
C GLY A 366 22.54 -9.13 35.82
N MET A 367 22.91 -9.77 34.70
CA MET A 367 23.17 -11.20 34.66
C MET A 367 24.38 -11.56 35.55
N THR A 368 24.18 -12.47 36.50
CA THR A 368 25.25 -13.05 37.31
C THR A 368 26.20 -13.86 36.42
N GLY A 369 27.52 -13.66 36.55
CA GLY A 369 28.51 -14.34 35.70
C GLY A 369 28.75 -13.66 34.35
N SER A 370 28.26 -12.44 34.15
CA SER A 370 28.48 -11.66 32.92
C SER A 370 29.95 -11.35 32.67
N GLU A 371 30.76 -11.25 33.72
CA GLU A 371 32.21 -11.06 33.68
C GLU A 371 32.98 -12.19 32.98
N CYS A 372 32.37 -13.37 32.83
CA CYS A 372 32.96 -14.51 32.15
C CYS A 372 32.90 -14.39 30.62
N PHE A 373 32.18 -13.40 30.09
CA PHE A 373 31.96 -13.23 28.67
C PHE A 373 32.30 -11.81 28.22
N ARG A 374 32.54 -11.66 26.93
CA ARG A 374 32.64 -10.34 26.28
C ARG A 374 32.07 -10.41 24.88
N PHE A 375 31.64 -9.26 24.36
CA PHE A 375 31.36 -9.16 22.93
C PHE A 375 32.65 -9.16 22.14
N LEU A 376 32.69 -10.01 21.12
CA LEU A 376 33.71 -9.95 20.08
C LEU A 376 33.39 -8.83 19.11
N VAL A 377 32.13 -8.76 18.66
CA VAL A 377 31.57 -7.67 17.85
C VAL A 377 30.11 -7.45 18.27
N SER A 378 29.68 -6.20 18.29
CA SER A 378 28.28 -5.78 18.44
C SER A 378 27.85 -4.88 17.28
N GLY A 379 26.54 -4.69 17.10
CA GLY A 379 26.01 -3.79 16.07
C GLY A 379 26.14 -4.30 14.64
N LEU A 380 26.12 -5.63 14.43
CA LEU A 380 26.18 -6.23 13.09
C LEU A 380 24.93 -5.94 12.24
N SER A 381 23.80 -5.69 12.89
CA SER A 381 22.59 -5.15 12.29
C SER A 381 21.68 -4.59 13.37
N ASP A 382 20.68 -3.82 12.98
CA ASP A 382 19.69 -3.26 13.91
C ASP A 382 18.44 -4.14 13.97
N GLU A 383 17.95 -4.38 15.19
CA GLU A 383 16.80 -5.22 15.49
C GLU A 383 15.82 -4.46 16.38
N SER A 384 14.60 -4.30 15.91
CA SER A 384 13.52 -3.60 16.61
C SER A 384 12.52 -4.58 17.18
N TYR A 385 12.31 -4.51 18.49
CA TYR A 385 11.31 -5.27 19.21
C TYR A 385 10.12 -4.35 19.48
N VAL A 386 8.95 -4.76 19.00
CA VAL A 386 7.73 -3.95 18.93
C VAL A 386 6.53 -4.76 19.41
N VAL A 387 5.41 -4.07 19.59
CA VAL A 387 4.10 -4.69 19.73
C VAL A 387 3.43 -4.69 18.36
N VAL A 388 2.95 -5.85 17.94
CA VAL A 388 2.36 -6.10 16.62
C VAL A 388 0.84 -6.19 16.76
N ALA A 389 0.12 -5.44 15.94
CA ALA A 389 -1.34 -5.48 15.85
C ALA A 389 -1.78 -5.78 14.40
N PRO A 390 -2.96 -6.40 14.18
CA PRO A 390 -3.58 -6.43 12.87
C PRO A 390 -3.84 -5.01 12.37
N HIS A 391 -3.96 -4.83 11.05
CA HIS A 391 -4.34 -3.54 10.48
C HIS A 391 -5.69 -3.03 11.04
N GLY A 392 -5.83 -1.70 11.16
CA GLY A 392 -7.02 -1.05 11.71
C GLY A 392 -7.06 -0.96 13.25
N HIS A 393 -5.90 -1.10 13.91
CA HIS A 393 -5.77 -1.04 15.38
C HIS A 393 -5.01 0.23 15.84
N GLY A 394 -4.94 1.28 15.00
CA GLY A 394 -4.19 2.51 15.26
C GLY A 394 -4.45 3.15 16.63
N GLU A 395 -5.71 3.35 17.03
CA GLU A 395 -6.04 3.92 18.35
C GLU A 395 -5.59 3.02 19.52
N LEU A 396 -5.69 1.69 19.36
CA LEU A 396 -5.15 0.74 20.34
C LEU A 396 -3.62 0.85 20.40
N LEU A 397 -2.95 0.99 19.25
CA LEU A 397 -1.50 1.20 19.18
C LEU A 397 -1.07 2.54 19.79
N THR A 398 -1.89 3.59 19.72
CA THR A 398 -1.62 4.87 20.42
C THR A 398 -1.55 4.66 21.94
N HIS A 399 -2.48 3.88 22.50
CA HIS A 399 -2.41 3.46 23.91
C HIS A 399 -1.17 2.60 24.18
N VAL A 400 -0.86 1.64 23.30
CA VAL A 400 0.34 0.81 23.42
C VAL A 400 1.60 1.68 23.41
N ASN A 401 1.72 2.69 22.55
CA ASN A 401 2.88 3.59 22.51
C ASN A 401 3.04 4.40 23.80
N ARG A 402 1.93 4.80 24.45
CA ARG A 402 2.01 5.41 25.80
C ARG A 402 2.56 4.43 26.83
N ALA A 403 2.13 3.16 26.78
CA ALA A 403 2.66 2.10 27.64
C ALA A 403 4.14 1.81 27.35
N VAL A 404 4.56 1.79 26.08
CA VAL A 404 5.97 1.66 25.67
C VAL A 404 6.81 2.81 26.20
N ALA A 405 6.33 4.06 26.10
CA ALA A 405 7.03 5.21 26.64
C ALA A 405 7.12 5.17 28.18
N ALA A 406 6.09 4.67 28.87
CA ALA A 406 6.14 4.43 30.31
C ALA A 406 7.16 3.35 30.68
N PHE A 407 7.13 2.22 29.96
CA PHE A 407 8.08 1.12 30.11
C PHE A 407 9.53 1.58 29.97
N GLN A 408 9.82 2.41 28.96
CA GLN A 408 11.15 2.97 28.74
C GLN A 408 11.59 3.92 29.85
N ARG A 409 10.68 4.74 30.40
CA ARG A 409 10.97 5.62 31.54
C ARG A 409 11.23 4.83 32.82
N GLU A 410 10.44 3.79 33.09
CA GLU A 410 10.57 2.93 34.27
C GLU A 410 11.83 2.06 34.23
N SER A 411 12.30 1.72 33.02
CA SER A 411 13.50 0.90 32.83
C SER A 411 14.81 1.70 32.90
N GLY A 412 14.80 3.04 33.00
CA GLY A 412 16.00 3.87 33.20
C GLY A 412 17.11 3.74 32.14
N GLU A 413 18.33 4.18 32.46
CA GLU A 413 19.55 4.08 31.63
C GLU A 413 19.97 2.63 31.28
N SER A 414 19.21 1.60 31.67
CA SER A 414 19.50 0.17 31.42
C SER A 414 19.53 -0.25 29.94
N PHE A 415 19.18 0.65 29.02
CA PHE A 415 19.33 0.48 27.58
C PHE A 415 20.49 1.31 26.98
N ALA A 416 21.35 1.90 27.81
CA ALA A 416 22.57 2.61 27.38
C ALA A 416 23.69 1.62 26.99
N ALA A 417 24.62 2.10 26.16
CA ALA A 417 25.67 1.35 25.43
C ALA A 417 26.30 0.16 26.21
N PRO A 418 26.56 -0.99 25.55
CA PRO A 418 26.86 -1.16 24.12
C PRO A 418 25.66 -1.53 23.22
N TRP A 419 24.45 -1.47 23.75
CA TRP A 419 23.24 -2.01 23.08
C TRP A 419 22.60 -1.08 22.05
N GLN A 420 23.07 0.17 21.93
CA GLN A 420 22.47 1.17 21.05
C GLN A 420 23.00 1.05 19.62
N SER A 421 22.07 0.78 18.70
CA SER A 421 22.24 0.98 17.26
C SER A 421 22.66 2.42 16.94
N HIS A 422 23.61 2.57 16.01
CA HIS A 422 24.02 3.88 15.50
C HIS A 422 23.03 4.34 14.43
N SER A 423 22.46 5.53 14.62
CA SER A 423 21.41 6.14 13.78
C SER A 423 21.74 6.28 12.28
N GLY A 424 22.99 6.04 11.87
CA GLY A 424 23.43 6.09 10.46
C GLY A 424 23.32 4.76 9.69
N ALA A 425 22.98 3.65 10.33
CA ALA A 425 22.83 2.33 9.68
C ALA A 425 21.39 1.99 9.27
N VAL A 426 20.45 2.88 9.58
CA VAL A 426 19.05 2.78 9.17
C VAL A 426 19.00 3.08 7.67
N PRO A 427 18.62 2.13 6.79
CA PRO A 427 17.90 2.56 5.61
C PRO A 427 16.70 3.31 6.17
N LEU A 428 16.67 4.64 5.99
CA LEU A 428 15.45 5.45 6.16
C LEU A 428 14.29 4.56 5.75
N GLU A 429 13.35 4.33 6.67
CA GLU A 429 12.14 3.55 6.44
C GLU A 429 11.77 3.72 4.97
N ALA A 430 11.71 2.65 4.19
CA ALA A 430 11.07 2.77 2.89
C ALA A 430 9.68 3.35 3.24
N PRO A 431 9.39 4.62 2.91
CA PRO A 431 8.22 5.28 3.44
C PRO A 431 7.06 4.39 3.05
N ARG A 432 6.34 3.85 4.04
CA ARG A 432 5.16 3.05 3.73
C ARG A 432 4.30 3.89 2.80
N PRO A 433 3.78 3.34 1.70
CA PRO A 433 2.90 4.02 0.77
C PRO A 433 1.99 4.99 1.51
N LEU A 434 2.24 6.29 1.36
CA LEU A 434 1.27 7.28 1.75
C LEU A 434 0.27 7.32 0.59
N SER A 435 -1.02 7.26 0.92
CA SER A 435 -2.04 7.71 -0.03
C SER A 435 -1.74 9.15 -0.45
N LEU A 436 -2.16 9.57 -1.64
CA LEU A 436 -1.96 10.95 -2.06
C LEU A 436 -2.61 11.94 -1.08
N GLN A 437 -3.73 11.58 -0.47
CA GLN A 437 -4.37 12.40 0.56
C GLN A 437 -3.48 12.64 1.77
N GLU A 438 -2.74 11.62 2.24
CA GLU A 438 -1.81 11.77 3.36
C GLU A 438 -0.59 12.60 2.97
N VAL A 439 -0.09 12.45 1.74
CA VAL A 439 1.03 13.25 1.21
C VAL A 439 0.63 14.72 1.11
N LEU A 440 -0.56 14.98 0.57
CA LEU A 440 -1.05 16.33 0.30
C LEU A 440 -1.47 17.08 1.57
N ARG A 441 -1.88 16.37 2.63
CA ARG A 441 -2.18 16.96 3.94
C ARG A 441 -0.91 17.40 4.70
N GLY A 442 0.24 16.82 4.37
CA GLY A 442 1.51 17.06 5.07
C GLY A 442 1.50 16.54 6.51
N ASP A 443 2.66 16.54 7.17
CA ASP A 443 2.89 16.12 8.57
C ASP A 443 2.24 17.08 9.60
N GLN A 444 1.27 17.89 9.17
CA GLN A 444 0.43 18.69 10.05
C GLN A 444 -0.51 17.73 10.77
N GLY A 445 -0.06 17.28 11.95
CA GLY A 445 -0.89 16.59 12.92
C GLY A 445 -2.11 17.43 13.28
N SER A 446 -3.19 17.28 12.52
CA SER A 446 -4.53 17.66 12.96
C SER A 446 -5.24 16.38 13.35
N ALA A 447 -5.38 16.20 14.66
CA ALA A 447 -6.35 15.31 15.27
C ALA A 447 -7.76 15.74 14.87
N GLU A 448 -8.18 15.44 13.64
CA GLU A 448 -9.59 15.31 13.34
C GLU A 448 -10.04 13.97 13.96
N THR A 449 -11.02 14.08 14.84
CA THR A 449 -11.66 12.98 15.57
C THR A 449 -11.94 11.79 14.67
N GLU A 450 -11.03 10.81 14.67
CA GLU A 450 -11.27 9.49 14.11
C GLU A 450 -12.49 8.87 14.82
N PRO A 451 -13.42 8.25 14.07
CA PRO A 451 -14.53 7.53 14.69
C PRO A 451 -13.96 6.36 15.50
N HIS A 452 -13.95 6.50 16.83
CA HIS A 452 -13.54 5.50 17.84
C HIS A 452 -13.33 4.09 17.27
N SER A 453 -12.09 3.60 17.25
CA SER A 453 -11.78 2.27 16.73
C SER A 453 -12.69 1.24 17.41
N ARG A 454 -13.36 0.43 16.59
CA ARG A 454 -14.30 -0.61 17.03
C ARG A 454 -13.63 -1.60 17.99
N GLU A 455 -12.31 -1.78 17.87
CA GLU A 455 -11.54 -2.73 18.67
C GLU A 455 -11.19 -2.23 20.07
N LEU A 456 -10.82 -0.96 20.26
CA LEU A 456 -10.62 -0.43 21.61
C LEU A 456 -11.92 -0.53 22.43
N ARG A 457 -13.06 -0.20 21.81
CA ARG A 457 -14.39 -0.39 22.41
C ARG A 457 -14.68 -1.86 22.73
N ARG A 458 -14.24 -2.79 21.88
CA ARG A 458 -14.42 -4.23 22.08
C ARG A 458 -13.56 -4.77 23.22
N VAL A 459 -12.28 -4.41 23.29
CA VAL A 459 -11.36 -4.82 24.37
C VAL A 459 -11.90 -4.32 25.70
N ARG A 460 -12.31 -3.05 25.76
CA ARG A 460 -12.99 -2.46 26.94
C ARG A 460 -14.29 -3.16 27.29
N ARG A 461 -15.14 -3.48 26.31
CA ARG A 461 -16.39 -4.22 26.55
C ARG A 461 -16.17 -5.66 27.01
N ARG A 462 -15.11 -6.32 26.51
CA ARG A 462 -14.73 -7.68 26.93
C ARG A 462 -14.14 -7.69 28.35
N GLY A 463 -13.61 -6.54 28.80
CA GLY A 463 -13.00 -6.39 30.13
C GLY A 463 -11.68 -7.14 30.29
N ARG A 464 -11.03 -7.54 29.19
CA ARG A 464 -9.73 -8.22 29.19
C ARG A 464 -9.03 -8.05 27.85
N ILE A 465 -7.69 -8.01 27.86
CA ILE A 465 -6.84 -7.94 26.68
C ILE A 465 -5.97 -9.19 26.57
N ARG A 466 -5.90 -9.76 25.37
CA ARG A 466 -5.12 -10.97 25.07
C ARG A 466 -3.86 -10.59 24.33
N ILE A 467 -2.71 -10.85 24.94
CA ILE A 467 -1.41 -10.50 24.37
C ILE A 467 -0.60 -11.77 24.17
N GLY A 468 -0.18 -12.00 22.93
CA GLY A 468 0.64 -13.11 22.51
C GLY A 468 2.09 -12.83 22.84
N ILE A 469 2.70 -13.70 23.64
CA ILE A 469 4.12 -13.61 23.99
C ILE A 469 4.78 -14.94 23.62
N ARG A 470 6.02 -14.85 23.13
CA ARG A 470 6.79 -16.04 22.74
C ARG A 470 6.94 -17.01 23.91
N THR A 471 6.85 -18.31 23.65
CA THR A 471 6.94 -19.36 24.67
C THR A 471 8.29 -19.42 25.38
N ASP A 472 9.36 -18.91 24.77
CA ASP A 472 10.73 -18.85 25.29
C ASP A 472 11.05 -17.55 26.06
N ALA A 473 10.11 -16.62 26.16
CA ALA A 473 10.32 -15.39 26.92
C ALA A 473 10.37 -15.70 28.42
N PRO A 474 11.29 -15.07 29.18
CA PRO A 474 11.29 -15.15 30.63
C PRO A 474 9.91 -14.79 31.21
N GLY A 475 9.44 -15.54 32.21
CA GLY A 475 8.11 -15.33 32.81
C GLY A 475 6.91 -15.88 32.02
N VAL A 476 7.13 -16.53 30.86
CA VAL A 476 6.07 -17.23 30.10
C VAL A 476 6.25 -18.75 30.12
N SER A 477 7.49 -19.25 30.19
CA SER A 477 7.80 -20.68 30.33
C SER A 477 8.08 -21.05 31.79
N GLU A 478 7.69 -22.28 32.20
CA GLU A 478 8.13 -22.90 33.46
C GLU A 478 9.65 -23.12 33.53
N ILE A 479 10.36 -23.05 32.41
CA ILE A 479 11.80 -23.34 32.29
C ILE A 479 12.65 -22.06 32.52
N SER A 480 12.08 -20.87 32.35
CA SER A 480 12.79 -19.59 32.43
C SER A 480 12.49 -18.86 33.75
N THR A 481 13.50 -18.68 34.60
CA THR A 481 13.37 -17.93 35.86
C THR A 481 13.69 -16.44 35.67
N GLY A 482 12.77 -15.56 36.09
CA GLY A 482 12.95 -14.09 36.09
C GLY A 482 11.72 -13.32 35.58
N ASP A 483 11.64 -12.02 35.87
CA ASP A 483 10.56 -11.16 35.36
C ASP A 483 10.85 -10.77 33.90
N GLY A 484 10.12 -11.34 32.93
CA GLY A 484 10.32 -11.02 31.51
C GLY A 484 9.88 -9.61 31.11
N LEU A 485 10.67 -8.98 30.25
CA LEU A 485 10.40 -7.64 29.72
C LEU A 485 9.07 -7.60 28.95
N GLU A 486 8.81 -8.61 28.12
CA GLU A 486 7.55 -8.72 27.39
C GLU A 486 6.34 -8.85 28.31
N VAL A 487 6.50 -9.53 29.46
CA VAL A 487 5.43 -9.69 30.47
C VAL A 487 5.17 -8.37 31.19
N LYS A 488 6.23 -7.65 31.58
CA LYS A 488 6.11 -6.31 32.18
C LYS A 488 5.44 -5.32 31.23
N LEU A 489 5.87 -5.28 29.97
CA LEU A 489 5.26 -4.42 28.95
C LEU A 489 3.79 -4.80 28.71
N ALA A 490 3.46 -6.09 28.66
CA ALA A 490 2.07 -6.54 28.54
C ALA A 490 1.19 -6.07 29.70
N GLY A 491 1.71 -6.07 30.94
CA GLY A 491 1.04 -5.53 32.12
C GLY A 491 0.76 -4.03 31.96
N LEU A 492 1.77 -3.23 31.60
CA LEU A 492 1.61 -1.80 31.37
C LEU A 492 0.61 -1.49 30.24
N ILE A 493 0.58 -2.29 29.18
CA ILE A 493 -0.42 -2.17 28.12
C ILE A 493 -1.84 -2.43 28.67
N ALA A 494 -2.02 -3.48 29.48
CA ALA A 494 -3.32 -3.78 30.09
C ALA A 494 -3.78 -2.64 31.00
N ARG A 495 -2.88 -2.08 31.82
CA ARG A 495 -3.16 -0.91 32.66
C ARG A 495 -3.55 0.33 31.85
N GLU A 496 -2.85 0.60 30.77
CA GLU A 496 -3.11 1.76 29.91
C GLU A 496 -4.43 1.62 29.11
N VAL A 497 -4.78 0.41 28.68
CA VAL A 497 -5.97 0.15 27.85
C VAL A 497 -7.24 -0.03 28.70
N LEU A 498 -7.13 -0.74 29.83
CA LEU A 498 -8.24 -1.19 30.67
C LEU A 498 -8.23 -0.61 32.09
N GLY A 499 -7.15 0.05 32.53
CA GLY A 499 -7.01 0.61 33.88
C GLY A 499 -6.49 -0.38 34.93
N ASP A 500 -6.32 -1.66 34.58
CA ASP A 500 -5.94 -2.73 35.52
C ASP A 500 -5.09 -3.81 34.82
N GLU A 501 -3.96 -4.16 35.42
CA GLU A 501 -3.01 -5.17 34.94
C GLU A 501 -3.56 -6.60 35.07
N THR A 502 -4.45 -6.85 36.03
CA THR A 502 -5.05 -8.19 36.27
C THR A 502 -5.98 -8.65 35.16
N LEU A 503 -6.35 -7.73 34.25
CA LEU A 503 -7.19 -8.00 33.08
C LEU A 503 -6.38 -8.44 31.86
N LEU A 504 -5.07 -8.69 32.02
CA LEU A 504 -4.18 -9.27 31.04
C LEU A 504 -4.37 -10.79 30.94
N GLU A 505 -4.56 -11.29 29.73
CA GLU A 505 -4.52 -12.71 29.39
C GLU A 505 -3.31 -12.97 28.47
N ILE A 506 -2.24 -13.57 29.01
CA ILE A 506 -1.07 -13.93 28.22
C ILE A 506 -1.36 -15.21 27.44
N VAL A 507 -1.15 -15.16 26.13
CA VAL A 507 -1.29 -16.31 25.25
C VAL A 507 0.10 -16.74 24.79
N PRO A 508 0.63 -17.89 25.24
CA PRO A 508 1.92 -18.38 24.77
C PRO A 508 1.86 -18.68 23.27
N VAL A 509 2.81 -18.17 22.51
CA VAL A 509 2.85 -18.37 21.06
C VAL A 509 4.18 -18.93 20.59
N GLU A 510 4.12 -19.98 19.79
CA GLU A 510 5.33 -20.53 19.17
C GLU A 510 5.93 -19.53 18.18
N PRO A 511 7.27 -19.36 18.16
CA PRO A 511 7.96 -18.39 17.30
C PRO A 511 7.60 -18.50 15.81
N MET A 512 7.32 -19.73 15.34
CA MET A 512 7.03 -20.05 13.94
C MET A 512 5.56 -19.83 13.55
N GLN A 513 4.68 -19.59 14.53
CA GLN A 513 3.25 -19.32 14.32
C GLN A 513 2.79 -17.98 14.93
N ARG A 514 3.74 -17.16 15.42
CA ARG A 514 3.46 -15.99 16.26
C ARG A 514 2.51 -14.94 15.68
N PHE A 515 2.47 -14.77 14.37
CA PHE A 515 1.55 -13.83 13.73
C PHE A 515 0.31 -14.49 13.11
N LYS A 516 0.27 -15.84 13.04
CA LYS A 516 -0.92 -16.57 12.57
C LYS A 516 -2.05 -16.49 13.60
N VAL A 517 -1.72 -16.37 14.89
CA VAL A 517 -2.71 -16.24 15.97
C VAL A 517 -3.44 -14.89 15.99
N LEU A 518 -2.95 -13.90 15.23
CA LEU A 518 -3.63 -12.62 14.99
C LEU A 518 -4.72 -12.74 13.91
N LYS A 519 -4.72 -13.81 13.11
CA LYS A 519 -5.65 -14.04 11.98
C LYS A 519 -6.65 -15.18 12.29
N SER A 520 -7.91 -15.06 11.87
CA SER A 520 -8.90 -16.14 11.98
C SER A 520 -8.70 -17.24 10.93
N LYS A 521 -8.93 -18.50 11.31
CA LYS A 521 -8.94 -19.66 10.40
C LYS A 521 -10.11 -19.65 9.41
N SER A 522 -11.16 -18.88 9.66
CA SER A 522 -12.38 -18.78 8.82
C SER A 522 -12.50 -17.49 8.02
N GLY A 523 -11.50 -16.59 8.09
CA GLY A 523 -11.47 -15.35 7.29
C GLY A 523 -11.50 -15.59 5.78
N TRP A 524 -11.09 -16.78 5.32
CA TRP A 524 -11.12 -17.14 3.90
C TRP A 524 -12.56 -17.24 3.33
N LEU A 525 -13.60 -17.48 4.15
CA LEU A 525 -14.97 -17.46 3.64
C LEU A 525 -15.44 -16.03 3.36
N ASN A 526 -15.14 -15.06 4.24
CA ASN A 526 -15.40 -13.66 3.92
C ASN A 526 -14.62 -13.24 2.67
N TRP A 527 -13.40 -13.74 2.50
CA TRP A 527 -12.57 -13.56 1.31
C TRP A 527 -13.22 -14.07 0.01
N ALA A 528 -13.72 -15.30 -0.05
CA ALA A 528 -14.31 -15.84 -1.28
C ALA A 528 -15.54 -15.03 -1.72
N TRP A 529 -16.33 -14.56 -0.74
CA TRP A 529 -17.54 -13.77 -0.99
C TRP A 529 -17.27 -12.28 -1.22
N ARG A 530 -16.25 -11.69 -0.57
CA ARG A 530 -15.76 -10.32 -0.84
C ARG A 530 -15.04 -10.24 -2.18
N PHE A 531 -14.22 -11.24 -2.52
CA PHE A 531 -13.69 -11.42 -3.86
C PHE A 531 -14.84 -11.44 -4.86
N TRP A 532 -15.89 -12.23 -4.63
CA TRP A 532 -17.05 -12.26 -5.53
C TRP A 532 -17.77 -10.90 -5.62
N GLY A 533 -18.00 -10.18 -4.52
CA GLY A 533 -18.64 -8.86 -4.54
C GLY A 533 -17.80 -7.79 -5.24
N THR A 534 -16.51 -7.69 -4.91
CA THR A 534 -15.57 -6.76 -5.52
C THR A 534 -15.26 -7.14 -6.97
N THR A 535 -15.04 -8.41 -7.30
CA THR A 535 -14.80 -8.82 -8.70
C THR A 535 -16.04 -8.85 -9.57
N SER A 536 -17.23 -9.15 -9.04
CA SER A 536 -18.46 -9.08 -9.84
C SER A 536 -18.89 -7.65 -10.15
N LEU A 537 -18.57 -6.68 -9.30
CA LEU A 537 -18.89 -5.26 -9.53
C LEU A 537 -17.76 -4.50 -10.25
N ILE A 538 -16.49 -4.79 -9.94
CA ILE A 538 -15.32 -4.01 -10.40
C ILE A 538 -14.44 -4.76 -11.41
N ALA A 539 -14.27 -6.08 -11.27
CA ALA A 539 -13.46 -6.84 -12.22
C ALA A 539 -14.30 -7.21 -13.45
N ASN A 540 -14.45 -6.26 -14.38
CA ASN A 540 -14.86 -6.51 -15.76
C ASN A 540 -16.33 -6.80 -16.04
N ALA A 541 -17.22 -6.26 -15.21
CA ALA A 541 -18.59 -6.09 -15.67
C ALA A 541 -18.57 -5.24 -16.95
N ASN A 542 -19.48 -5.52 -17.87
CA ASN A 542 -19.82 -4.69 -19.02
C ASN A 542 -20.42 -3.33 -18.57
N TRP A 543 -20.03 -2.84 -17.39
CA TRP A 543 -20.70 -1.86 -16.55
C TRP A 543 -20.84 -0.52 -17.24
N TRP A 544 -19.85 -0.10 -18.02
CA TRP A 544 -19.97 1.12 -18.82
C TRP A 544 -21.10 0.99 -19.84
N TYR A 545 -21.15 -0.13 -20.58
CA TYR A 545 -22.21 -0.40 -21.53
C TYR A 545 -23.58 -0.62 -20.86
N LEU A 546 -23.61 -1.28 -19.70
CA LEU A 546 -24.83 -1.44 -18.90
C LEU A 546 -25.34 -0.09 -18.38
N GLY A 547 -24.43 0.80 -17.98
CA GLY A 547 -24.74 2.15 -17.52
C GLY A 547 -25.35 3.00 -18.62
N ILE A 548 -24.63 3.17 -19.74
CA ILE A 548 -25.12 3.98 -20.87
C ILE A 548 -26.39 3.41 -21.52
N SER A 549 -26.64 2.10 -21.40
CA SER A 549 -27.90 1.47 -21.84
C SER A 549 -29.04 1.55 -20.83
N GLY A 550 -28.83 2.21 -19.68
CA GLY A 550 -29.84 2.42 -18.64
C GLY A 550 -30.18 1.18 -17.83
N ARG A 551 -29.31 0.16 -17.83
CA ARG A 551 -29.51 -1.11 -17.10
C ARG A 551 -28.88 -1.12 -15.71
N LEU A 552 -28.00 -0.16 -15.40
CA LEU A 552 -27.47 0.00 -14.05
C LEU A 552 -28.47 0.76 -13.15
N PRO A 553 -28.43 0.54 -11.82
CA PRO A 553 -29.15 1.37 -10.87
C PRO A 553 -28.80 2.86 -11.00
N LYS A 554 -29.78 3.75 -10.77
CA LYS A 554 -29.62 5.21 -10.87
C LYS A 554 -28.54 5.76 -9.94
N GLU A 555 -28.29 5.06 -8.84
CA GLU A 555 -27.26 5.41 -7.86
C GLU A 555 -25.85 5.22 -8.42
N LEU A 556 -25.66 4.30 -9.38
CA LEU A 556 -24.38 4.04 -10.04
C LEU A 556 -24.27 4.78 -11.38
N CYS A 557 -25.36 4.84 -12.14
CA CYS A 557 -25.43 5.58 -13.40
C CYS A 557 -26.65 6.51 -13.37
N PRO A 558 -26.46 7.81 -13.05
CA PRO A 558 -27.56 8.76 -13.03
C PRO A 558 -28.26 8.86 -14.39
N GLU A 559 -29.56 9.15 -14.41
CA GLU A 559 -30.35 9.18 -15.65
C GLU A 559 -29.79 10.15 -16.69
N GLU A 560 -29.17 11.26 -16.26
CA GLU A 560 -28.54 12.23 -17.15
C GLU A 560 -27.31 11.69 -17.90
N ALA A 561 -26.75 10.55 -17.45
CA ALA A 561 -25.59 9.92 -18.07
C ALA A 561 -25.92 8.75 -19.01
N VAL A 562 -27.19 8.36 -19.10
CA VAL A 562 -27.69 7.38 -20.07
C VAL A 562 -27.75 8.05 -21.46
N GLY A 563 -27.25 7.43 -22.54
CA GLY A 563 -27.35 8.05 -23.86
C GLY A 563 -26.55 7.46 -25.01
#